data_AF-A0A085L8B2-F1
#
_entry.id   AF-A0A085L8B2-F1
#
_cell.length_a   1.000
_cell.length_b   1.000
_cell.length_c   1.000
_cell.angle_alpha   90.00
_cell.angle_beta   90.00
_cell.angle_gamma   90.00
#
_symmetry.space_group_name_H-M   'P 1'
#
loop_
_entity.id
_entity.type
_entity.pdbx_description
1 polymer ?
#
loop_
_entity_poly.entity_id
_entity_poly.type
_entity_poly.pdbx_seq_one_letter_code
_entity_poly.pdbx_strand_id
1 'polypeptide(L)'
;MVEPLAEQVMSRINQAAEVYHRFIIIVAPAGTGKTTALQDIHERTGAPLINVNLELSRRMLELTGRQRALQLPRLLSEIVNASGGDVVLLDNIELMFDISLKQDPLRLLQGLSRNKTLVVTWNGSVNGGYLTYAMPEHPEYRRYMIRDLIIVNPEKSEVMSEK
;
A
#
# COMPACT_ATOMS: atom_id res chain seq x y z
N MET A 1 25.37 -10.01 -2.52
CA MET A 1 24.36 -9.50 -3.47
C MET A 1 23.22 -8.92 -2.66
N VAL A 2 22.71 -7.74 -3.01
CA VAL A 2 21.47 -7.23 -2.41
C VAL A 2 20.35 -8.16 -2.84
N GLU A 3 19.58 -8.69 -1.89
CA GLU A 3 18.44 -9.57 -2.18
C GLU A 3 17.40 -8.80 -3.00
N PRO A 4 16.83 -9.38 -4.09
CA PRO A 4 15.81 -8.72 -4.89
C PRO A 4 14.62 -8.27 -4.03
N LEU A 5 14.05 -7.09 -4.35
CA LEU A 5 12.93 -6.53 -3.57
C LEU A 5 11.75 -7.52 -3.46
N ALA A 6 11.45 -8.27 -4.51
CA ALA A 6 10.40 -9.29 -4.49
C ALA A 6 10.65 -10.38 -3.43
N GLU A 7 11.88 -10.89 -3.33
CA GLU A 7 12.28 -11.91 -2.34
C GLU A 7 12.13 -11.39 -0.91
N GLN A 8 12.60 -10.15 -0.66
CA GLN A 8 12.44 -9.50 0.64
C GLN A 8 10.95 -9.41 1.03
N VAL A 9 10.08 -9.00 0.09
CA VAL A 9 8.65 -8.88 0.34
C VAL A 9 8.00 -10.24 0.57
N MET A 10 8.30 -11.26 -0.23
CA MET A 10 7.73 -12.61 -0.04
C MET A 10 8.14 -13.22 1.30
N SER A 11 9.38 -13.03 1.72
CA SER A 11 9.84 -13.42 3.06
C SER A 11 9.02 -12.77 4.16
N ARG A 12 8.68 -11.47 4.01
CA ARG A 12 7.79 -10.76 4.94
C ARG A 12 6.34 -11.23 4.87
N ILE A 13 5.82 -11.59 3.70
CA ILE A 13 4.47 -12.17 3.56
C ILE A 13 4.35 -13.45 4.39
N ASN A 14 5.34 -14.33 4.31
CA ASN A 14 5.36 -15.57 5.08
C ASN A 14 5.45 -15.31 6.60
N GLN A 15 6.25 -14.34 7.02
CA GLN A 15 6.35 -13.94 8.44
C GLN A 15 5.06 -13.26 8.96
N ALA A 16 4.40 -12.47 8.12
CA ALA A 16 3.18 -11.75 8.48
C ALA A 16 1.99 -12.68 8.74
N ALA A 17 2.04 -13.93 8.26
CA ALA A 17 0.99 -14.92 8.52
C ALA A 17 0.74 -15.14 10.03
N GLU A 18 1.76 -14.92 10.86
CA GLU A 18 1.75 -15.12 12.32
C GLU A 18 1.34 -13.88 13.13
N VAL A 19 1.13 -12.72 12.48
CA VAL A 19 0.84 -11.44 13.15
C VAL A 19 -0.61 -10.99 12.94
N TYR A 20 -1.17 -10.27 13.91
CA TYR A 20 -2.56 -9.78 13.90
C TYR A 20 -2.88 -8.78 12.77
N HIS A 21 -1.88 -8.06 12.26
CA HIS A 21 -2.03 -7.14 11.13
C HIS A 21 -1.11 -7.54 9.97
N ARG A 22 -1.73 -8.02 8.88
CA ARG A 22 -1.01 -8.50 7.70
C ARG A 22 -0.85 -7.38 6.66
N PHE A 23 -0.25 -6.26 7.09
CA PHE A 23 -0.07 -5.08 6.25
C PHE A 23 1.40 -4.80 5.98
N ILE A 24 1.79 -4.99 4.73
CA ILE A 24 3.16 -4.82 4.24
C ILE A 24 3.19 -3.61 3.31
N ILE A 25 4.09 -2.66 3.58
CA ILE A 25 4.24 -1.44 2.79
C ILE A 25 5.62 -1.42 2.16
N ILE A 26 5.67 -1.34 0.83
CA ILE A 26 6.89 -1.13 0.07
C ILE A 26 7.08 0.37 -0.12
N VAL A 27 7.99 0.98 0.64
CA VAL A 27 8.17 2.43 0.68
C VAL A 27 9.42 2.82 -0.08
N ALA A 28 9.25 3.62 -1.13
CA ALA A 28 10.35 4.23 -1.87
C ALA A 28 9.82 5.37 -2.76
N PRO A 29 10.68 6.29 -3.25
CA PRO A 29 10.32 7.26 -4.28
C PRO A 29 9.73 6.62 -5.55
N ALA A 30 9.02 7.41 -6.37
CA ALA A 30 8.54 6.93 -7.66
C ALA A 30 9.71 6.51 -8.57
N GLY A 31 9.51 5.49 -9.41
CA GLY A 31 10.53 5.02 -10.36
C GLY A 31 11.60 4.07 -9.79
N THR A 32 11.52 3.69 -8.51
CA THR A 32 12.51 2.80 -7.85
C THR A 32 12.22 1.30 -8.00
N GLY A 33 11.42 0.89 -9.00
CA GLY A 33 11.15 -0.53 -9.29
C GLY A 33 10.13 -1.23 -8.38
N LYS A 34 9.36 -0.50 -7.55
CA LYS A 34 8.30 -1.09 -6.69
C LYS A 34 7.25 -1.88 -7.50
N THR A 35 6.79 -1.30 -8.61
CA THR A 35 5.83 -1.94 -9.53
C THR A 35 6.40 -3.23 -10.12
N THR A 36 7.67 -3.21 -10.56
CA THR A 36 8.35 -4.40 -11.08
C THR A 36 8.44 -5.50 -10.03
N ALA A 37 8.73 -5.15 -8.77
CA ALA A 37 8.73 -6.14 -7.69
C ALA A 37 7.34 -6.73 -7.43
N LEU A 38 6.26 -5.93 -7.47
CA LEU A 38 4.91 -6.47 -7.36
C LEU A 38 4.52 -7.36 -8.54
N GLN A 39 4.96 -7.03 -9.75
CA GLN A 39 4.75 -7.86 -10.94
C GLN A 39 5.42 -9.24 -10.79
N ASP A 40 6.68 -9.27 -10.34
CA ASP A 40 7.40 -10.52 -10.08
C ASP A 40 6.68 -11.38 -9.00
N ILE A 41 6.24 -10.76 -7.90
CA ILE A 41 5.47 -11.47 -6.86
C ILE A 41 4.15 -12.01 -7.43
N HIS A 42 3.45 -11.22 -8.25
CA HIS A 42 2.21 -11.66 -8.92
C HIS A 42 2.46 -12.89 -9.79
N GLU A 43 3.47 -12.84 -10.66
CA GLU A 43 3.81 -13.94 -11.56
C GLU A 43 4.18 -15.22 -10.82
N ARG A 44 4.87 -15.10 -9.68
CA ARG A 44 5.37 -16.26 -8.91
C ARG A 44 4.34 -16.86 -7.96
N THR A 45 3.44 -16.06 -7.42
CA THR A 45 2.50 -16.49 -6.36
C THR A 45 1.05 -16.60 -6.84
N GLY A 46 0.72 -15.98 -7.97
CA GLY A 46 -0.65 -15.84 -8.44
C GLY A 46 -1.50 -14.85 -7.63
N ALA A 47 -0.93 -14.16 -6.63
CA ALA A 47 -1.63 -13.17 -5.83
C ALA A 47 -2.16 -12.04 -6.72
N PRO A 48 -3.44 -11.62 -6.62
CA PRO A 48 -3.98 -10.58 -7.49
C PRO A 48 -3.23 -9.25 -7.35
N LEU A 49 -2.84 -8.67 -8.48
CA LEU A 49 -2.23 -7.35 -8.57
C LEU A 49 -3.27 -6.33 -9.06
N ILE A 50 -3.53 -5.32 -8.24
CA ILE A 50 -4.56 -4.31 -8.48
C ILE A 50 -3.89 -2.95 -8.67
N ASN A 51 -4.14 -2.32 -9.82
CA ASN A 51 -3.90 -0.90 -10.01
C ASN A 51 -5.07 -0.11 -9.39
N VAL A 52 -4.87 0.43 -8.19
CA VAL A 52 -5.94 1.03 -7.39
C VAL A 52 -6.47 2.31 -8.03
N ASN A 53 -5.60 3.16 -8.57
CA ASN A 53 -6.00 4.36 -9.30
C ASN A 53 -6.91 4.02 -10.49
N LEU A 54 -6.55 3.01 -11.29
CA LEU A 54 -7.34 2.59 -12.45
C LEU A 54 -8.74 2.11 -12.03
N GLU A 55 -8.82 1.22 -11.05
CA GLU A 55 -10.09 0.65 -10.60
C GLU A 55 -10.98 1.68 -9.91
N LEU A 56 -10.43 2.54 -9.05
CA LEU A 56 -11.19 3.63 -8.44
C LEU A 56 -11.64 4.64 -9.48
N SER A 57 -10.77 5.05 -10.41
CA SER A 57 -11.12 6.01 -11.46
C SER A 57 -12.29 5.52 -12.29
N ARG A 58 -12.27 4.25 -12.72
CA ARG A 58 -13.38 3.61 -13.47
C ARG A 58 -14.70 3.67 -12.70
N ARG A 59 -14.71 3.30 -11.41
CA ARG A 59 -15.92 3.28 -10.57
C ARG A 59 -16.41 4.68 -10.17
N MET A 60 -15.54 5.68 -10.24
CA MET A 60 -15.84 7.06 -9.84
C MET A 60 -16.19 7.99 -11.01
N LEU A 61 -16.17 7.52 -12.26
CA LEU A 61 -16.42 8.34 -13.46
C LEU A 61 -17.69 9.18 -13.34
N GLU A 62 -18.80 8.54 -13.00
CA GLU A 62 -20.13 9.17 -12.90
C GLU A 62 -20.41 9.82 -11.52
N LEU A 63 -19.44 9.79 -10.60
CA LEU A 63 -19.62 10.31 -9.25
C LEU A 63 -19.18 11.77 -9.15
N THR A 64 -20.02 12.59 -8.53
CA THR A 64 -19.65 13.95 -8.06
C THR A 64 -18.54 13.88 -7.01
N GLY A 65 -17.80 14.97 -6.79
CA GLY A 65 -16.74 15.02 -5.78
C GLY A 65 -17.21 14.60 -4.37
N ARG A 66 -18.42 15.02 -3.97
CA ARG A 66 -19.04 14.59 -2.70
C ARG A 66 -19.30 13.08 -2.66
N GLN A 67 -19.79 12.50 -3.76
CA GLN A 67 -20.02 11.06 -3.83
C GLN A 67 -18.71 10.28 -3.83
N ARG A 68 -17.66 10.76 -4.51
CA ARG A 68 -16.33 10.12 -4.50
C ARG A 68 -15.77 10.04 -3.07
N ALA A 69 -15.80 11.16 -2.35
CA ALA A 69 -15.37 11.22 -0.96
C ALA A 69 -16.14 10.22 -0.07
N LEU A 70 -17.47 10.14 -0.21
CA LEU A 70 -18.29 9.24 0.60
C LEU A 70 -18.17 7.77 0.21
N GLN A 71 -17.98 7.47 -1.07
CA GLN A 71 -18.00 6.10 -1.58
C GLN A 71 -16.63 5.44 -1.63
N LEU A 72 -15.52 6.19 -1.61
CA LEU A 72 -14.17 5.63 -1.70
C LEU A 72 -13.92 4.46 -0.74
N PRO A 73 -14.25 4.54 0.57
CA PRO A 73 -14.01 3.42 1.48
C PRO A 73 -14.74 2.14 1.06
N ARG A 74 -16.00 2.28 0.61
CA ARG A 74 -16.81 1.16 0.12
C ARG A 74 -16.23 0.59 -1.17
N LEU A 75 -15.93 1.45 -2.15
CA LEU A 75 -15.40 1.03 -3.45
C LEU A 75 -14.05 0.31 -3.30
N LEU A 76 -13.16 0.84 -2.46
CA LEU A 76 -11.85 0.22 -2.19
C LEU A 76 -12.03 -1.16 -1.53
N SER A 77 -12.93 -1.26 -0.55
CA SER A 77 -13.27 -2.54 0.10
C SER A 77 -13.81 -3.55 -0.91
N GLU A 78 -14.70 -3.15 -1.81
CA GLU A 78 -15.24 -4.01 -2.87
C GLU A 78 -14.17 -4.47 -3.86
N ILE A 79 -13.25 -3.58 -4.25
CA ILE A 79 -12.11 -3.92 -5.13
C ILE A 79 -11.24 -4.99 -4.46
N VAL A 80 -10.87 -4.78 -3.20
CA VAL A 80 -10.01 -5.71 -2.45
C VAL A 80 -10.71 -7.03 -2.15
N ASN A 81 -11.99 -7.01 -1.79
CA ASN A 81 -12.73 -8.23 -1.43
C ASN A 81 -13.18 -9.05 -2.64
N ALA A 82 -13.37 -8.43 -3.81
CA ALA A 82 -13.63 -9.14 -5.05
C ALA A 82 -12.42 -9.92 -5.58
N SER A 83 -11.21 -9.57 -5.14
CA SER A 83 -10.00 -10.32 -5.48
C SER A 83 -10.03 -11.72 -4.84
N GLY A 84 -9.63 -12.74 -5.59
CA GLY A 84 -9.47 -14.09 -5.05
C GLY A 84 -8.23 -14.20 -4.16
N GLY A 85 -8.29 -15.02 -3.12
CA GLY A 85 -7.14 -15.33 -2.26
C GLY A 85 -6.93 -14.39 -1.07
N ASP A 86 -6.00 -14.81 -0.21
CA ASP A 86 -5.72 -14.20 1.08
C ASP A 86 -4.67 -13.08 1.00
N VAL A 87 -3.87 -13.04 -0.06
CA VAL A 87 -2.84 -12.01 -0.30
C VAL A 87 -3.25 -11.17 -1.52
N VAL A 88 -3.24 -9.85 -1.37
CA VAL A 88 -3.59 -8.91 -2.44
C VAL A 88 -2.49 -7.85 -2.57
N LEU A 89 -2.02 -7.63 -3.78
CA LEU A 89 -1.00 -6.65 -4.10
C LEU A 89 -1.68 -5.38 -4.64
N LEU A 90 -1.43 -4.24 -4.00
CA LEU A 90 -1.99 -2.94 -4.39
C LEU A 90 -0.87 -2.03 -4.88
N ASP A 91 -1.00 -1.59 -6.12
CA ASP A 91 -0.13 -0.59 -6.73
C ASP A 91 -0.92 0.66 -7.10
N ASN A 92 -0.21 1.76 -7.33
CA ASN A 92 -0.76 3.04 -7.77
C ASN A 92 -1.94 3.50 -6.91
N ILE A 93 -1.65 3.90 -5.67
CA ILE A 93 -2.65 4.33 -4.67
C ILE A 93 -2.80 5.87 -4.58
N GLU A 94 -2.14 6.63 -5.45
CA GLU A 94 -2.00 8.09 -5.38
C GLU A 94 -3.35 8.80 -5.32
N LEU A 95 -4.36 8.33 -6.05
CA LEU A 95 -5.70 8.91 -6.06
C LEU A 95 -6.28 9.00 -4.65
N MET A 96 -5.97 8.05 -3.76
CA MET A 96 -6.48 8.07 -2.38
C MET A 96 -6.00 9.27 -1.56
N PHE A 97 -4.91 9.93 -1.97
CA PHE A 97 -4.30 11.05 -1.26
C PHE A 97 -4.89 12.41 -1.64
N ASP A 98 -5.70 12.47 -2.70
CA ASP A 98 -6.38 13.70 -3.12
C ASP A 98 -7.19 14.29 -1.94
N ILE A 99 -6.85 15.53 -1.59
CA ILE A 99 -7.41 16.24 -0.44
C ILE A 99 -8.93 16.41 -0.52
N SER A 100 -9.51 16.42 -1.73
CA SER A 100 -10.95 16.56 -1.96
C SER A 100 -11.72 15.31 -1.51
N LEU A 101 -11.07 14.15 -1.47
CA LEU A 101 -11.68 12.89 -1.02
C LEU A 101 -11.85 12.84 0.49
N LYS A 102 -11.10 13.68 1.24
CA LYS A 102 -11.17 13.79 2.70
C LYS A 102 -10.99 12.45 3.43
N GLN A 103 -10.19 11.57 2.84
CA GLN A 103 -9.88 10.25 3.40
C GLN A 103 -8.54 10.24 4.14
N ASP A 104 -8.38 9.21 4.97
CA ASP A 104 -7.12 8.84 5.59
C ASP A 104 -6.63 7.52 4.95
N PRO A 105 -5.74 7.59 3.94
CA PRO A 105 -5.35 6.42 3.15
C PRO A 105 -4.75 5.30 4.00
N LEU A 106 -3.89 5.63 4.97
CA LEU A 106 -3.22 4.63 5.78
C LEU A 106 -4.24 3.87 6.64
N ARG A 107 -5.17 4.59 7.28
CA ARG A 107 -6.21 3.96 8.10
C ARG A 107 -7.15 3.09 7.28
N LEU A 108 -7.50 3.50 6.06
CA LEU A 108 -8.32 2.68 5.17
C LEU A 108 -7.63 1.37 4.82
N LEU A 109 -6.35 1.41 4.43
CA LEU A 109 -5.56 0.23 4.09
C LEU A 109 -5.38 -0.69 5.30
N GLN A 110 -5.08 -0.13 6.48
CA GLN A 110 -5.00 -0.90 7.74
C GLN A 110 -6.33 -1.56 8.12
N GLY A 111 -7.47 -0.92 7.83
CA GLY A 111 -8.78 -1.52 8.03
C GLY A 111 -9.00 -2.75 7.16
N LEU A 112 -8.58 -2.68 5.90
CA LEU A 112 -8.70 -3.76 4.93
C LEU A 112 -7.73 -4.92 5.23
N SER A 113 -6.55 -4.62 5.77
CA SER A 113 -5.55 -5.63 6.12
C SER A 113 -5.90 -6.51 7.33
N ARG A 114 -7.06 -6.28 7.94
CA ARG A 114 -7.59 -7.15 9.02
C ARG A 114 -8.14 -8.47 8.49
N ASN A 115 -8.63 -8.46 7.25
CA ASN A 115 -9.27 -9.63 6.64
C ASN A 115 -8.38 -10.30 5.58
N LYS A 116 -7.44 -9.54 5.00
CA LYS A 116 -6.52 -10.01 3.96
C LYS A 116 -5.11 -9.51 4.23
N THR A 117 -4.11 -10.26 3.78
CA THR A 117 -2.75 -9.76 3.67
C THR A 117 -2.66 -8.75 2.54
N LEU A 118 -2.28 -7.51 2.83
CA LEU A 118 -2.10 -6.47 1.83
C LEU A 118 -0.61 -6.14 1.67
N VAL A 119 -0.14 -6.15 0.43
CA VAL A 119 1.17 -5.63 0.05
C VAL A 119 0.94 -4.38 -0.78
N VAL A 120 1.41 -3.23 -0.33
CA VAL A 120 1.05 -1.94 -0.94
C VAL A 120 2.29 -1.14 -1.30
N THR A 121 2.35 -0.63 -2.53
CA THR A 121 3.38 0.33 -2.90
C THR A 121 3.06 1.71 -2.33
N TRP A 122 4.08 2.38 -1.81
CA TRP A 122 3.94 3.69 -1.20
C TRP A 122 5.01 4.63 -1.72
N ASN A 123 4.58 5.66 -2.44
CA ASN A 123 5.45 6.69 -3.01
C ASN A 123 5.83 7.72 -1.96
N GLY A 124 6.93 7.44 -1.26
CA GLY A 124 7.41 8.30 -0.18
C GLY A 124 8.64 7.75 0.52
N SER A 125 8.83 8.15 1.77
CA SER A 125 10.04 7.81 2.53
C SER A 125 9.75 7.43 3.97
N VAL A 126 10.70 6.73 4.59
CA VAL A 126 10.69 6.38 6.01
C VAL A 126 11.90 7.01 6.69
N ASN A 127 11.65 7.96 7.58
CA ASN A 127 12.68 8.70 8.31
C ASN A 127 12.23 9.00 9.74
N GLY A 128 13.12 8.77 10.72
CA GLY A 128 12.89 9.11 12.13
C GLY A 128 11.64 8.49 12.76
N GLY A 129 11.28 7.26 12.37
CA GLY A 129 10.07 6.57 12.85
C GLY A 129 8.77 7.02 12.18
N TYR A 130 8.84 7.79 11.09
CA TYR A 130 7.67 8.24 10.34
C TYR A 130 7.65 7.73 8.91
N LEU A 131 6.47 7.28 8.47
CA LEU A 131 6.11 7.08 7.07
C LEU A 131 5.61 8.40 6.48
N THR A 132 6.13 8.80 5.34
CA THR A 132 5.73 10.02 4.64
C THR A 132 5.24 9.72 3.23
N TYR A 133 4.26 10.48 2.74
CA TYR A 133 3.83 10.51 1.35
C TYR A 133 3.95 11.94 0.82
N ALA A 134 4.46 12.07 -0.40
CA ALA A 134 4.79 13.35 -1.05
C ALA A 134 5.79 14.21 -0.24
N MET A 135 6.19 15.35 -0.81
CA MET A 135 7.03 16.34 -0.13
C MET A 135 6.18 17.26 0.77
N PRO A 136 6.73 17.82 1.87
CA PRO A 136 5.98 18.65 2.82
C PRO A 136 5.19 19.83 2.23
N GLU A 137 5.69 20.40 1.13
CA GLU A 137 5.07 21.50 0.38
C GLU A 137 3.91 21.07 -0.52
N HIS A 138 3.70 19.76 -0.69
CA HIS A 138 2.63 19.23 -1.52
C HIS A 138 1.30 19.20 -0.74
N PRO A 139 0.15 19.59 -1.34
CA PRO A 139 -1.15 19.56 -0.66
C PRO A 139 -1.54 18.16 -0.16
N GLU A 140 -1.06 17.12 -0.84
CA GLU A 140 -1.32 15.72 -0.49
C GLU A 140 -0.33 15.17 0.54
N TYR A 141 0.58 15.99 1.09
CA TYR A 141 1.56 15.55 2.07
C TYR A 141 0.90 14.85 3.26
N ARG A 142 1.39 13.65 3.58
CA ARG A 142 0.99 12.91 4.76
C ARG A 142 2.20 12.44 5.53
N ARG A 143 2.06 12.41 6.86
CA ARG A 143 3.08 11.89 7.78
C ARG A 143 2.39 11.06 8.87
N TYR A 144 2.85 9.83 9.05
CA TYR A 144 2.30 8.87 10.01
C TYR A 144 3.41 8.32 10.88
N MET A 145 3.17 8.21 12.19
CA MET A 145 4.07 7.48 13.07
C MET A 145 3.94 5.99 12.78
N ILE A 146 5.08 5.30 12.62
CA ILE A 146 5.10 3.88 12.33
C ILE A 146 4.74 3.12 13.61
N ARG A 147 3.63 2.37 13.57
CA ARG A 147 3.17 1.48 14.63
C ARG A 147 2.56 0.24 13.98
N ASP A 148 3.05 -0.93 14.33
CA ASP A 148 2.51 -2.22 13.84
C ASP A 148 2.46 -2.32 12.30
N LEU A 149 3.40 -1.67 11.60
CA LEU A 149 3.53 -1.72 10.14
C LEU A 149 4.77 -2.52 9.75
N ILE A 150 4.62 -3.44 8.81
CA ILE A 150 5.77 -4.13 8.20
C ILE A 150 6.21 -3.30 7.01
N ILE A 151 7.40 -2.69 7.10
CA ILE A 151 7.94 -1.82 6.06
C ILE A 151 9.08 -2.53 5.33
N VAL A 152 9.03 -2.51 4.00
CA VAL A 152 10.13 -2.92 3.13
C VAL A 152 10.61 -1.70 2.36
N ASN A 153 11.88 -1.36 2.48
CA ASN A 153 12.50 -0.25 1.78
C ASN A 153 13.66 -0.78 0.92
N PRO A 154 13.60 -0.64 -0.42
CA PRO A 154 14.66 -1.12 -1.32
C PRO A 154 16.02 -0.43 -1.10
N GLU A 155 16.06 0.75 -0.49
CA GLU A 155 17.30 1.51 -0.24
C GLU A 155 17.86 1.31 1.17
N LYS A 156 17.07 0.77 2.11
CA LYS A 156 17.49 0.51 3.49
C LYS A 156 17.27 -0.96 3.85
N SER A 157 18.28 -1.77 3.60
CA SER A 157 18.46 -3.07 4.25
C SER A 157 18.90 -2.87 5.70
N GLU A 158 18.11 -2.19 6.54
CA GLU A 158 18.37 -2.12 7.98
C GLU A 158 17.11 -2.39 8.79
N VAL A 159 17.26 -3.40 9.65
CA VAL A 159 16.26 -3.97 10.55
C VAL A 159 15.85 -2.91 11.56
N MET A 160 14.70 -2.26 11.40
CA MET A 160 14.03 -1.59 12.51
C MET A 160 13.17 -2.61 13.26
N SER A 161 13.86 -3.41 14.08
CA SER A 161 13.28 -4.06 15.24
C SER A 161 13.67 -3.16 16.42
N GLU A 162 12.71 -2.41 16.96
CA GLU A 162 12.87 -1.81 18.27
C GLU A 162 12.08 -2.62 19.30
N LYS A 163 12.77 -2.80 20.43
CA LYS A 163 12.44 -3.59 21.61
C LYS A 163 11.20 -3.11 22.35
#